data_AF-A0A8T3XSE8-F1
#
_entry.id   AF-A0A8T3XSE8-F1
#
_cell.length_a   1.000
_cell.length_b   1.000
_cell.length_c   1.000
_cell.angle_alpha   90.00
_cell.angle_beta   90.00
_cell.angle_gamma   90.00
#
_symmetry.space_group_name_H-M   'P 1'
#
loop_
_entity.id
_entity.type
_entity.pdbx_description
1 polymer ?
#
loop_
_entity_poly.entity_id
_entity_poly.type
_entity_poly.pdbx_seq_one_letter_code
_entity_poly.pdbx_strand_id
1 'polypeptide(L)' 'MATHGSLTKAGKVRGQTPKIEGRKRTNVHSMQRIKSNYRKRFVLQRTPGQNKPGRRPRR' A
#
# COMPACT_ATOMS: atom_id res chain seq x y z
N MET A 1 42.10 -11.85 -5.53
CA MET A 1 40.69 -11.48 -5.31
C MET A 1 39.85 -12.74 -5.46
N ALA A 2 39.04 -13.13 -4.48
CA ALA A 2 38.22 -14.34 -4.58
C ALA A 2 37.06 -14.08 -5.55
N THR A 3 37.12 -14.67 -6.73
CA THR A 3 36.14 -14.50 -7.82
C THR A 3 34.80 -15.19 -7.53
N HIS A 4 34.75 -16.10 -6.57
CA HIS A 4 33.59 -16.95 -6.30
C HIS A 4 33.16 -16.84 -4.83
N GLY A 5 32.12 -16.03 -4.58
CA GLY A 5 31.42 -15.97 -3.29
C GLY A 5 30.41 -17.12 -3.14
N SER A 6 29.95 -17.38 -1.91
CA SER A 6 28.96 -18.43 -1.65
C SER A 6 27.58 -18.08 -2.21
N LEU A 7 27.10 -18.88 -3.17
CA LEU A 7 25.77 -18.75 -3.79
C LEU A 7 24.62 -19.23 -2.89
N THR A 8 24.93 -19.85 -1.76
CA THR A 8 23.97 -20.54 -0.87
C THR A 8 22.87 -19.64 -0.29
N LYS A 9 23.09 -18.32 -0.24
CA LYS A 9 22.13 -17.35 0.29
C LYS A 9 21.19 -16.78 -0.78
N ALA A 10 21.38 -17.13 -2.05
CA ALA A 10 20.57 -16.63 -3.15
C ALA A 10 19.10 -17.02 -2.95
N GLY A 11 18.20 -16.03 -2.93
CA GLY A 11 16.76 -16.25 -2.85
C GLY A 11 16.22 -16.75 -1.49
N LYS A 12 17.07 -16.94 -0.45
CA LYS A 12 16.66 -17.46 0.87
C LYS A 12 15.41 -16.77 1.41
N VAL A 13 15.40 -15.44 1.45
CA VAL A 13 14.28 -14.67 2.01
C VAL A 13 13.02 -14.83 1.17
N ARG A 14 13.13 -14.88 -0.15
CA ARG A 14 11.99 -15.05 -1.06
C ARG A 14 11.37 -16.45 -0.98
N GLY A 15 12.18 -17.48 -0.74
CA GLY A 15 11.71 -18.86 -0.53
C GLY A 15 11.12 -19.08 0.86
N GLN A 16 11.58 -18.34 1.87
CA GLN A 16 11.04 -18.39 3.22
C GLN A 16 9.66 -17.72 3.35
N THR A 17 9.38 -16.70 2.54
CA THR A 17 8.09 -16.00 2.59
C THR A 17 6.97 -16.84 1.96
N PRO A 18 5.89 -17.15 2.69
CA PRO A 18 4.75 -17.85 2.10
C PRO A 18 4.10 -16.99 1.02
N LYS A 19 3.62 -17.63 -0.06
CA LYS A 19 2.87 -16.93 -1.11
C LYS A 19 1.50 -16.51 -0.57
N ILE A 20 1.22 -15.21 -0.60
CA ILE A 20 -0.07 -14.65 -0.21
C ILE A 20 -0.81 -14.19 -1.47
N GLU A 21 -2.07 -14.60 -1.59
CA GLU A 21 -2.92 -14.21 -2.72
C GLU A 21 -3.37 -12.75 -2.65
N GLY A 22 -3.53 -12.14 -3.82
CA GLY A 22 -4.04 -10.78 -3.94
C GLY A 22 -5.52 -10.70 -3.58
N ARG A 23 -5.92 -9.70 -2.78
CA ARG A 23 -7.34 -9.45 -2.51
C ARG A 23 -8.04 -8.98 -3.79
N LYS A 24 -9.20 -9.56 -4.10
CA LYS A 24 -10.09 -9.06 -5.17
C LYS A 24 -10.47 -7.61 -4.89
N ARG A 25 -10.17 -6.70 -5.83
CA ARG A 25 -10.51 -5.27 -5.75
C ARG A 25 -11.38 -4.91 -6.93
N THR A 26 -12.59 -4.42 -6.67
CA THR A 26 -13.45 -3.81 -7.68
C THR A 26 -13.25 -2.29 -7.67
N ASN A 27 -13.01 -1.73 -8.85
CA ASN A 27 -12.95 -0.28 -9.00
C ASN A 27 -14.37 0.27 -9.19
N VAL A 28 -14.66 1.38 -8.52
CA VAL A 28 -15.91 2.13 -8.73
C VAL A 28 -15.81 3.03 -9.95
N HIS A 29 -16.95 3.37 -10.56
CA HIS A 29 -17.02 4.32 -11.67
C HIS A 29 -16.37 5.67 -11.29
N SER A 30 -15.80 6.34 -12.29
CA SER A 30 -15.02 7.59 -12.12
C SER A 30 -15.79 8.66 -11.34
N MET A 31 -17.08 8.85 -11.65
CA MET A 31 -17.93 9.83 -10.98
C MET A 31 -18.14 9.53 -9.49
N GLN A 32 -18.34 8.25 -9.15
CA GLN A 32 -18.53 7.84 -7.76
C GLN A 32 -17.24 8.01 -6.95
N ARG A 33 -16.08 7.72 -7.58
CA ARG A 33 -14.76 7.98 -7.00
C ARG A 33 -14.58 9.46 -6.68
N ILE A 34 -14.90 10.35 -7.62
CA ILE A 34 -14.77 11.81 -7.44
C ILE A 34 -15.69 12.31 -6.33
N LYS A 35 -16.97 11.90 -6.32
CA LYS A 35 -17.93 12.26 -5.26
C LYS A 35 -17.47 11.80 -3.87
N SER A 36 -16.97 10.57 -3.77
CA SER A 36 -16.41 10.03 -2.52
C SER A 36 -15.20 10.83 -2.04
N ASN A 37 -14.30 11.20 -2.96
CA ASN A 37 -13.12 11.99 -2.66
C ASN A 37 -13.48 13.41 -2.20
N TYR A 38 -14.43 14.06 -2.86
CA TYR A 38 -14.92 15.38 -2.46
C TYR A 38 -15.47 15.34 -1.03
N ARG A 39 -16.37 14.39 -0.74
CA ARG A 39 -16.95 14.23 0.60
C ARG A 39 -15.87 13.97 1.66
N LYS A 40 -14.90 13.11 1.39
CA LYS A 40 -13.82 12.82 2.34
C LYS A 40 -12.95 14.05 2.62
N ARG A 41 -12.59 14.82 1.59
CA ARG A 41 -11.67 15.96 1.73
C ARG A 41 -12.33 17.20 2.31
N PHE A 42 -13.51 17.57 1.84
CA PHE A 42 -14.10 18.88 2.15
C PHE A 42 -15.20 18.80 3.21
N VAL A 43 -16.04 17.76 3.17
CA VAL A 43 -17.12 17.60 4.16
C VAL A 43 -16.57 17.01 5.46
N LEU A 44 -15.75 15.96 5.34
CA LEU A 44 -15.18 15.24 6.49
C LEU A 44 -13.78 15.72 6.91
N GLN A 45 -13.18 16.67 6.16
CA GLN A 45 -11.84 17.22 6.43
C GLN A 45 -10.76 16.14 6.63
N ARG A 46 -10.88 15.01 5.90
CA ARG A 46 -9.92 13.91 5.96
C ARG A 46 -8.80 14.14 4.96
N THR A 47 -7.57 13.91 5.41
CA THR A 47 -6.40 13.95 4.53
C THR A 47 -6.50 12.86 3.45
N PRO A 48 -6.25 13.19 2.17
CA PRO A 48 -6.18 12.17 1.13
C PRO A 48 -4.99 11.22 1.37
N GLY A 49 -5.21 9.91 1.22
CA GLY A 49 -4.16 8.90 1.31
C GLY A 49 -4.42 7.83 2.37
N GLN A 50 -3.37 7.12 2.79
CA GLN A 50 -3.44 6.17 3.89
C GLN A 50 -3.63 6.94 5.21
N ASN A 51 -4.82 6.83 5.80
CA ASN A 51 -5.09 7.32 7.15
C ASN A 51 -4.23 6.52 8.14
N LYS A 52 -3.04 7.05 8.47
CA LYS A 52 -2.20 6.48 9.52
C LYS A 52 -2.85 6.79 10.87
N PRO A 53 -3.05 5.81 11.76
CA PRO A 53 -3.49 6.10 13.12
C PRO A 53 -2.50 7.08 13.76
N GLY A 54 -3.01 8.16 14.37
CA GLY A 54 -2.19 9.19 15.04
C GLY A 54 -1.91 10.47 14.25
N ARG A 55 -2.27 10.57 12.96
CA ARG A 55 -2.24 11.88 12.27
C ARG A 55 -3.45 12.71 12.69
N ARG A 56 -3.29 13.52 13.75
CA ARG A 56 -4.19 14.65 14.00
C ARG A 56 -4.10 15.61 12.80
N PRO A 57 -5.20 16.24 12.37
CA PRO A 57 -5.12 17.31 11.38
C PRO A 57 -4.12 18.33 11.91
N ARG A 58 -3.06 18.63 11.16
CA ARG A 58 -2.26 19.83 11.44
C ARG A 58 -3.20 20.99 11.16
N ARG A 59 -3.60 21.69 12.23
CA ARG A 59 -4.34 22.96 12.16
C ARG A 59 -3.60 23.93 11.28
#